data_AF-A0A4Z2D1G4-F1
#
_entry.id   AF-A0A4Z2D1G4-F1
#
_cell.length_a   1.000
_cell.length_b   1.000
_cell.length_c   1.000
_cell.angle_alpha   90.00
_cell.angle_beta   90.00
_cell.angle_gamma   90.00
#
_symmetry.space_group_name_H-M   'P 1'
#
loop_
_entity.id
_entity.type
_entity.pdbx_description
1 polymer ?
#
loop_
_entity_poly.entity_id
_entity_poly.type
_entity_poly.pdbx_seq_one_letter_code
_entity_poly.pdbx_strand_id
1 'polypeptide(L)'
;MLWHIVAGFLYSEMFIVLLMILPIFSSQTWSKLFKFSFIKQISEKSSFYFRLFLVMLVCVLAEALRNVWVLKQAYASIKEHPHEMRPETESLYLMRMFRAQRNFYITGFSLFVWFVLHRLISLLSEHAKMRASEEASIKQAQSATAAAERLLDQSKVNDSDTEDVYPDTVEALKDELLKLTKKFESEEIAHKKTKQDLETLRKQTLQTNTEYDRVTQECQKLQYRLQMLESSSTSKKAD
;
A
#
# COMPACT_ATOMS: atom_id res chain seq x y z
N MET A 1 -0.95 -7.82 36.67
CA MET A 1 0.30 -7.32 36.05
C MET A 1 0.29 -7.47 34.53
N LEU A 2 0.14 -8.69 33.96
CA LEU A 2 0.10 -8.91 32.49
C LEU A 2 -0.82 -7.92 31.75
N TRP A 3 -2.08 -7.80 32.17
CA TRP A 3 -3.07 -6.94 31.52
C TRP A 3 -2.72 -5.44 31.54
N HIS A 4 -1.92 -5.00 32.51
CA HIS A 4 -1.48 -3.59 32.60
C HIS A 4 -0.33 -3.33 31.64
N ILE A 5 0.54 -4.32 31.42
CA ILE A 5 1.60 -4.27 30.40
C ILE A 5 0.97 -4.21 29.00
N VAL A 6 -0.02 -5.06 28.74
CA VAL A 6 -0.76 -5.03 27.45
C VAL A 6 -1.46 -3.68 27.24
N ALA A 7 -2.09 -3.13 28.29
CA ALA A 7 -2.70 -1.80 28.20
C ALA A 7 -1.65 -0.70 27.95
N GLY A 8 -0.50 -0.75 28.63
CA GLY A 8 0.61 0.18 28.40
C GLY A 8 1.15 0.11 26.96
N PHE A 9 1.29 -1.11 26.44
CA PHE A 9 1.67 -1.34 25.05
C PHE A 9 0.65 -0.72 24.09
N LEU A 10 -0.65 -0.98 24.27
CA LEU A 10 -1.72 -0.36 23.48
C LEU A 10 -1.65 1.18 23.50
N TYR A 11 -1.44 1.78 24.67
CA TYR A 11 -1.33 3.24 24.78
C TYR A 11 -0.11 3.79 24.03
N SER A 12 1.01 3.07 24.09
CA SER A 12 2.21 3.45 23.33
C SER A 12 1.98 3.36 21.82
N GLU A 13 1.30 2.29 21.36
CA GLU A 13 0.96 2.11 19.95
C GLU A 13 0.03 3.22 19.47
N MET A 14 -1.02 3.51 20.24
CA MET A 14 -1.98 4.57 19.94
C MET A 14 -1.32 5.95 19.90
N PHE A 15 -0.37 6.22 20.80
CA PHE A 15 0.41 7.45 20.80
C PHE A 15 1.28 7.57 19.53
N ILE A 16 1.94 6.48 19.11
CA ILE A 16 2.74 6.46 17.88
C ILE A 16 1.85 6.66 16.64
N VAL A 17 0.69 6.00 16.59
CA VAL A 17 -0.27 6.19 15.49
C VAL A 17 -0.79 7.62 15.45
N LEU A 18 -1.16 8.19 16.59
CA LEU A 18 -1.61 9.58 16.68
C LEU A 18 -0.52 10.54 16.19
N LEU A 19 0.72 10.30 16.58
CA LEU A 19 1.89 11.06 16.14
C LEU A 19 2.13 10.90 14.63
N MET A 20 1.90 9.72 14.05
CA MET A 20 1.99 9.48 12.60
C MET A 20 0.84 10.12 11.80
N ILE A 21 -0.38 10.16 12.34
CA ILE A 21 -1.55 10.77 11.67
C ILE A 21 -1.47 12.30 11.71
N LEU A 22 -0.86 12.87 12.76
CA LEU A 22 -0.70 14.31 12.87
C LEU A 22 0.16 14.86 11.71
N PRO A 23 -0.33 15.87 10.96
CA PRO A 23 0.42 16.50 9.86
C PRO A 23 1.66 17.31 10.32
N ILE A 24 2.04 17.18 11.60
CA ILE A 24 3.14 17.92 12.23
C ILE A 24 4.51 17.35 11.79
N PHE A 25 4.58 16.07 11.41
CA PHE A 25 5.83 15.42 10.98
C PHE A 25 5.84 15.17 9.47
N SER A 26 6.35 16.13 8.70
CA SER A 26 6.62 16.00 7.27
C SER A 26 7.43 14.72 6.97
N SER A 27 7.22 14.12 5.79
CA SER A 27 7.94 12.92 5.28
C SER A 27 9.47 13.03 5.40
N GLN A 28 10.01 14.26 5.42
CA GLN A 28 11.43 14.54 5.63
C GLN A 28 11.91 14.35 7.08
N THR A 29 11.07 14.61 8.08
CA THR A 29 11.41 14.39 9.50
C THR A 29 11.40 12.91 9.83
N TRP A 30 10.46 12.18 9.25
CA TRP A 30 10.46 10.73 9.30
C TRP A 30 11.67 10.13 8.61
N SER A 31 12.06 10.57 7.41
CA SER A 31 13.27 10.03 6.76
C SER A 31 14.54 10.27 7.57
N LYS A 32 14.62 11.36 8.35
CA LYS A 32 15.69 11.60 9.33
C LYS A 32 15.59 10.67 10.55
N LEU A 33 14.38 10.41 11.05
CA LEU A 33 14.17 9.43 12.11
C LEU A 33 14.52 8.00 11.64
N PHE A 34 14.09 7.60 10.45
CA PHE A 34 14.43 6.32 9.80
C PHE A 34 15.93 6.18 9.48
N LYS A 35 16.70 7.27 9.45
CA LYS A 35 18.17 7.25 9.32
C LYS A 35 18.90 6.98 10.64
N PHE A 36 18.24 7.03 11.81
CA PHE A 36 18.87 6.57 13.04
C PHE A 36 19.16 5.07 12.92
N SER A 37 20.40 4.68 13.27
CA SER A 37 20.96 3.32 13.12
C SER A 37 20.01 2.20 13.59
N PHE A 38 19.22 2.47 14.63
CA PHE A 38 18.21 1.57 15.20
C PHE A 38 17.14 1.11 14.20
N ILE A 39 16.68 2.00 13.32
CA ILE A 39 15.61 1.71 12.36
C ILE A 39 16.17 1.03 11.11
N LYS A 40 17.43 1.29 10.74
CA LYS A 40 18.11 0.56 9.66
C LYS A 40 18.36 -0.91 10.05
N GLN A 41 18.78 -1.17 11.29
CA GLN A 41 18.87 -2.53 11.83
C GLN A 41 17.50 -3.22 11.95
N ILE A 42 16.46 -2.49 12.36
CA ILE A 42 15.09 -3.02 12.31
C ILE A 42 14.68 -3.37 10.87
N SER A 43 15.06 -2.57 9.88
CA SER A 43 14.65 -2.75 8.48
C SER A 43 15.20 -4.01 7.83
N GLU A 44 16.42 -4.46 8.15
CA GLU A 44 17.03 -5.65 7.53
C GLU A 44 16.40 -6.97 8.01
N LYS A 45 15.78 -6.98 9.19
CA LYS A 45 15.09 -8.17 9.76
C LYS A 45 13.61 -7.89 10.11
N SER A 46 13.06 -6.78 9.66
CA SER A 46 11.75 -6.25 10.08
C SER A 46 10.63 -7.26 9.91
N SER A 47 10.62 -7.98 8.79
CA SER A 47 9.57 -8.96 8.48
C SER A 47 9.59 -10.15 9.44
N PHE A 48 10.75 -10.52 9.99
CA PHE A 48 10.86 -11.60 10.98
C PHE A 48 10.32 -11.15 12.34
N TYR A 49 10.80 -10.00 12.84
CA TYR A 49 10.32 -9.45 14.12
C TYR A 49 8.83 -9.10 14.09
N PHE A 50 8.33 -8.57 12.97
CA PHE A 50 6.90 -8.30 12.80
C PHE A 50 6.06 -9.58 12.89
N ARG A 51 6.46 -10.64 12.16
CA ARG A 51 5.75 -11.92 12.21
C ARG A 51 5.81 -12.55 13.61
N LEU A 52 6.96 -12.48 14.28
CA LEU A 52 7.12 -12.98 15.65
C LEU A 52 6.19 -12.25 16.63
N PHE A 53 6.17 -10.92 16.59
CA PHE A 53 5.30 -10.10 17.44
C PHE A 53 3.81 -10.33 17.13
N LEU A 54 3.46 -10.49 15.86
CA LEU A 54 2.09 -10.80 15.43
C LEU A 54 1.62 -12.15 15.98
N VAL A 55 2.46 -13.19 15.88
CA VAL A 55 2.14 -14.51 16.47
C VAL A 55 1.96 -14.38 17.99
N MET A 56 2.84 -13.64 18.67
CA MET A 56 2.73 -13.39 20.11
C MET A 56 1.43 -12.69 20.48
N LEU A 57 1.05 -11.62 19.77
CA LEU A 57 -0.22 -10.90 19.99
C LEU A 57 -1.44 -11.79 19.73
N VAL A 58 -1.40 -12.64 18.69
CA VAL A 58 -2.46 -13.61 18.41
C VAL A 58 -2.57 -14.65 19.53
N CYS A 59 -1.45 -15.14 20.07
CA CYS A 59 -1.46 -16.05 21.22
C CYS A 59 -2.09 -15.41 22.46
N VAL A 60 -1.75 -14.14 22.77
CA VAL A 60 -2.35 -13.40 23.90
C VAL A 60 -3.84 -13.13 23.66
N LEU A 61 -4.25 -12.86 22.41
CA LEU A 61 -5.66 -12.73 22.05
C LEU A 61 -6.41 -14.06 22.22
N ALA A 62 -5.81 -15.17 21.81
CA ALA A 62 -6.37 -16.51 22.00
C ALA A 62 -6.48 -16.87 23.49
N GLU A 63 -5.52 -16.49 24.31
CA GLU A 63 -5.59 -16.63 25.76
C GLU A 63 -6.73 -15.78 26.35
N ALA A 64 -6.89 -14.54 25.91
CA ALA A 64 -7.99 -13.68 26.33
C ALA A 64 -9.37 -14.24 25.92
N LEU A 65 -9.48 -14.77 24.69
CA LEU A 65 -10.69 -15.44 24.19
C LEU A 65 -11.02 -16.69 25.00
N ARG A 66 -10.03 -17.55 25.25
CA ARG A 66 -10.18 -18.73 26.10
C ARG A 66 -10.65 -18.33 27.48
N ASN A 67 -10.06 -17.30 28.08
CA ASN A 67 -10.44 -16.82 29.41
C ASN A 67 -11.90 -16.34 29.46
N VAL A 68 -12.36 -15.60 28.44
CA VAL A 68 -13.77 -15.19 28.33
C VAL A 68 -14.69 -16.41 28.14
N TRP A 69 -14.31 -17.35 27.29
CA TRP A 69 -15.12 -18.53 27.00
C TRP A 69 -15.26 -19.46 28.20
N VAL A 70 -14.14 -19.79 28.85
CA VAL A 70 -14.12 -20.61 30.08
C VAL A 70 -14.96 -19.97 31.18
N LEU A 71 -14.84 -18.66 31.36
CA LEU A 71 -15.62 -17.96 32.38
C LEU A 71 -17.11 -17.88 32.03
N LYS A 72 -17.44 -17.77 30.74
CA LYS A 72 -18.83 -17.86 30.22
C LYS A 72 -19.45 -19.21 30.47
N GLN A 73 -18.70 -20.28 30.21
CA GLN A 73 -19.15 -21.64 30.46
C GLN A 73 -19.35 -21.90 31.96
N ALA A 74 -18.39 -21.46 32.80
CA ALA A 74 -18.48 -21.60 34.25
C ALA A 74 -19.67 -20.84 34.85
N TYR A 75 -20.02 -19.68 34.30
CA TYR A 75 -21.21 -18.95 34.75
C TYR A 75 -22.52 -19.61 34.29
N ALA A 76 -22.56 -20.16 33.08
CA ALA A 76 -23.72 -20.88 32.56
C ALA A 76 -24.05 -22.11 33.42
N SER A 77 -23.03 -22.91 33.81
CA SER A 77 -23.23 -24.08 34.66
C SER A 77 -23.73 -23.74 36.07
N ILE A 78 -23.31 -22.60 36.63
CA ILE A 78 -23.78 -22.18 37.96
C ILE A 78 -25.22 -21.67 37.89
N LYS A 79 -25.60 -21.00 36.79
CA LYS A 79 -26.97 -20.55 36.56
C LYS A 79 -27.98 -21.70 36.45
N GLU A 80 -27.54 -22.88 36.00
CA GLU A 80 -28.35 -24.10 35.94
C GLU A 80 -28.57 -24.75 37.31
N HIS A 81 -27.81 -24.38 38.35
CA HIS A 81 -27.94 -24.90 39.72
C HIS A 81 -28.19 -23.78 40.74
N PRO A 82 -29.37 -23.10 40.67
CA PRO A 82 -29.67 -21.92 41.49
C PRO A 82 -29.78 -22.21 42.99
N HIS A 83 -30.00 -23.46 43.40
CA HIS A 83 -30.16 -23.85 44.80
C HIS A 83 -28.85 -23.86 45.62
N GLU A 84 -27.68 -23.89 44.98
CA GLU A 84 -26.36 -23.85 45.63
C GLU A 84 -25.72 -22.44 45.61
N MET A 85 -26.39 -21.48 44.96
CA MET A 85 -25.79 -20.19 44.62
C MET A 85 -26.04 -19.16 45.72
N ARG A 86 -24.97 -18.69 46.39
CA ARG A 86 -25.05 -17.50 47.25
C ARG A 86 -25.07 -16.26 46.34
N PRO A 87 -25.88 -15.23 46.61
CA PRO A 87 -25.88 -13.99 45.81
C PRO A 87 -24.49 -13.32 45.75
N GLU A 88 -23.66 -13.51 46.78
CA GLU A 88 -22.27 -13.05 46.83
C GLU A 88 -21.35 -13.75 45.81
N THR A 89 -21.63 -14.99 45.45
CA THR A 89 -20.85 -15.73 44.44
C THR A 89 -21.23 -15.33 43.02
N GLU A 90 -22.49 -15.00 42.77
CA GLU A 90 -22.93 -14.49 41.46
C GLU A 90 -22.25 -13.16 41.12
N SER A 91 -22.28 -12.19 42.04
CA SER A 91 -21.65 -10.88 41.85
C SER A 91 -20.14 -10.98 41.55
N LEU A 92 -19.44 -11.91 42.20
CA LEU A 92 -18.02 -12.21 41.94
C LEU A 92 -17.77 -12.73 40.52
N TYR A 93 -18.63 -13.60 40.00
CA TYR A 93 -18.51 -14.12 38.63
C TYR A 93 -18.78 -13.05 37.58
N LEU A 94 -19.84 -12.25 37.76
CA LEU A 94 -20.13 -11.11 36.87
C LEU A 94 -18.95 -10.13 36.84
N MET A 95 -18.38 -9.80 38.00
CA MET A 95 -17.24 -8.89 38.08
C MET A 95 -16.00 -9.45 37.35
N ARG A 96 -15.74 -10.75 37.44
CA ARG A 96 -14.66 -11.42 36.70
C ARG A 96 -14.94 -11.42 35.19
N MET A 97 -16.20 -11.57 34.76
CA MET A 97 -16.58 -11.49 33.35
C MET A 97 -16.32 -10.12 32.75
N PHE A 98 -16.78 -9.05 33.41
CA PHE A 98 -16.53 -7.69 32.92
C PHE A 98 -15.02 -7.40 32.80
N ARG A 99 -14.23 -7.93 33.75
CA ARG A 99 -12.77 -7.83 33.68
C ARG A 99 -12.19 -8.58 32.49
N ALA A 100 -12.63 -9.82 32.23
CA ALA A 100 -12.17 -10.62 31.10
C ALA A 100 -12.58 -10.01 29.76
N GLN A 101 -13.81 -9.50 29.65
CA GLN A 101 -14.33 -8.83 28.45
C GLN A 101 -13.54 -7.56 28.12
N ARG A 102 -13.26 -6.71 29.13
CA ARG A 102 -12.40 -5.53 28.95
C ARG A 102 -11.00 -5.92 28.49
N ASN A 103 -10.41 -6.93 29.11
CA ASN A 103 -9.06 -7.38 28.77
C ASN A 103 -9.00 -7.94 27.33
N PHE A 104 -10.04 -8.64 26.88
CA PHE A 104 -10.18 -9.08 25.49
C PHE A 104 -10.28 -7.91 24.50
N TYR A 105 -11.01 -6.85 24.85
CA TYR A 105 -11.05 -5.66 24.00
C TYR A 105 -9.68 -4.99 23.92
N ILE A 106 -8.97 -4.84 25.04
CA ILE A 106 -7.62 -4.23 25.05
C ILE A 106 -6.65 -5.02 24.16
N THR A 107 -6.65 -6.36 24.26
CA THR A 107 -5.77 -7.20 23.41
C THR A 107 -6.18 -7.16 21.94
N GLY A 108 -7.48 -7.18 21.66
CA GLY A 108 -8.01 -7.07 20.29
C GLY A 108 -7.67 -5.73 19.64
N PHE A 109 -7.83 -4.63 20.38
CA PHE A 109 -7.45 -3.30 19.90
C PHE A 109 -5.94 -3.19 19.67
N SER A 110 -5.11 -3.77 20.54
CA SER A 110 -3.66 -3.72 20.35
C SER A 110 -3.24 -4.45 19.07
N LEU A 111 -3.82 -5.63 18.81
CA LEU A 111 -3.58 -6.34 17.55
C LEU A 111 -4.01 -5.52 16.32
N PHE A 112 -5.16 -4.84 16.41
CA PHE A 112 -5.64 -3.99 15.32
C PHE A 112 -4.71 -2.79 15.08
N VAL A 113 -4.33 -2.08 16.15
CA VAL A 113 -3.44 -0.92 16.06
C VAL A 113 -2.05 -1.33 15.57
N TRP A 114 -1.54 -2.50 15.97
CA TRP A 114 -0.30 -3.07 15.44
C TRP A 114 -0.34 -3.24 13.91
N PHE A 115 -1.47 -3.73 13.37
CA PHE A 115 -1.64 -3.87 11.92
C PHE A 115 -1.68 -2.50 11.23
N VAL A 116 -2.39 -1.53 11.82
CA VAL A 116 -2.42 -0.15 11.32
C VAL A 116 -1.02 0.47 11.32
N LEU A 117 -0.26 0.32 12.41
CA LEU A 117 1.14 0.78 12.50
C LEU A 117 2.00 0.18 11.41
N HIS A 118 1.95 -1.14 11.22
CA HIS A 118 2.72 -1.80 10.17
C HIS A 118 2.38 -1.24 8.79
N ARG A 119 1.09 -1.09 8.49
CA ARG A 119 0.63 -0.51 7.22
C ARG A 119 1.14 0.92 7.04
N LEU A 120 1.06 1.75 8.08
CA LEU A 120 1.53 3.14 8.05
C LEU A 120 3.05 3.22 7.84
N ILE A 121 3.82 2.38 8.52
CA ILE A 121 5.29 2.33 8.39
C ILE A 121 5.70 1.89 6.99
N SER A 122 5.04 0.87 6.42
CA SER A 122 5.31 0.43 5.04
C SER A 122 5.01 1.54 4.03
N LEU A 123 3.84 2.17 4.13
CA LEU A 123 3.44 3.28 3.25
C LEU A 123 4.40 4.46 3.36
N LEU A 124 4.85 4.79 4.57
CA LEU A 124 5.80 5.88 4.80
C LEU A 124 7.19 5.55 4.22
N SER A 125 7.63 4.30 4.31
CA SER A 125 8.89 3.84 3.69
C SER A 125 8.83 3.91 2.16
N GLU A 126 7.72 3.50 1.56
CA GLU A 126 7.47 3.64 0.12
C GLU A 126 7.46 5.10 -0.29
N HIS A 127 6.73 5.95 0.43
CA HIS A 127 6.67 7.39 0.15
C HIS A 127 8.05 8.07 0.28
N ALA A 128 8.84 7.68 1.29
CA ALA A 128 10.21 8.19 1.47
C ALA A 128 11.15 7.76 0.34
N LYS A 129 11.04 6.51 -0.15
CA LYS A 129 11.81 6.02 -1.31
C LYS A 129 11.44 6.78 -2.58
N MET A 130 10.13 6.96 -2.83
CA MET A 130 9.62 7.70 -3.99
C MET A 130 10.10 9.16 -3.99
N ARG A 131 10.05 9.83 -2.83
CA ARG A 131 10.59 11.20 -2.69
C ARG A 131 12.10 11.27 -2.91
N ALA A 132 12.85 10.29 -2.41
CA ALA A 132 14.30 10.22 -2.62
C ALA A 132 14.65 9.96 -4.10
N SER A 133 13.90 9.10 -4.80
CA SER A 133 14.09 8.90 -6.24
C SER A 133 13.70 10.13 -7.05
N GLU A 134 12.62 10.83 -6.67
CA GLU A 134 12.20 12.09 -7.31
C GLU A 134 13.29 13.16 -7.16
N GLU A 135 13.84 13.35 -5.96
CA GLU A 135 14.93 14.31 -5.73
C GLU A 135 16.21 13.93 -6.51
N ALA A 136 16.52 12.63 -6.61
CA ALA A 136 17.64 12.15 -7.40
C ALA A 136 17.43 12.39 -8.90
N SER A 137 16.22 12.12 -9.43
CA SER A 137 15.87 12.37 -10.83
C SER A 137 15.89 13.86 -11.17
N ILE A 138 15.40 14.73 -10.27
CA ILE A 138 15.48 16.19 -10.44
C ILE A 138 16.94 16.65 -10.48
N LYS A 139 17.78 16.17 -9.54
CA LYS A 139 19.22 16.50 -9.55
C LYS A 139 19.92 16.00 -10.81
N GLN A 140 19.56 14.80 -11.29
CA GLN A 140 20.10 14.25 -12.52
C GLN A 140 19.69 15.10 -13.74
N ALA A 141 18.41 15.48 -13.85
CA ALA A 141 17.93 16.37 -14.92
C ALA A 141 18.62 17.74 -14.87
N GLN A 142 18.73 18.35 -13.69
CA GLN A 142 19.46 19.62 -13.51
C GLN A 142 20.93 19.49 -13.89
N SER A 143 21.60 18.40 -13.50
CA SER A 143 23.00 18.16 -13.87
C SER A 143 23.18 17.98 -15.38
N ALA A 144 22.25 17.30 -16.05
CA ALA A 144 22.25 17.10 -17.50
C ALA A 144 21.98 18.42 -18.24
N THR A 145 21.03 19.22 -17.76
CA THR A 145 20.76 20.56 -18.32
C THR A 145 21.97 21.48 -18.12
N ALA A 146 22.58 21.51 -16.93
CA ALA A 146 23.77 22.31 -16.68
C ALA A 146 24.98 21.85 -17.51
N ALA A 147 25.12 20.55 -17.77
CA ALA A 147 26.14 20.02 -18.66
C ALA A 147 25.88 20.42 -20.13
N ALA A 148 24.63 20.35 -20.60
CA ALA A 148 24.24 20.79 -21.94
C ALA A 148 24.45 22.30 -22.13
N GLU A 149 24.10 23.11 -21.13
CA GLU A 149 24.31 24.57 -21.14
C GLU A 149 25.80 24.94 -21.19
N ARG A 150 26.65 24.23 -20.43
CA ARG A 150 28.11 24.39 -20.52
C ARG A 150 28.68 24.04 -21.89
N LEU A 151 28.16 22.98 -22.52
CA LEU A 151 28.58 22.60 -23.88
C LEU A 151 28.14 23.65 -24.91
N LEU A 152 26.94 24.20 -24.78
CA LEU A 152 26.45 25.27 -25.65
C LEU A 152 27.26 26.56 -25.48
N ASP A 153 27.61 26.96 -24.25
CA ASP A 153 28.44 28.13 -24.03
C ASP A 153 29.89 27.93 -24.51
N GLN A 154 30.47 26.75 -24.34
CA GLN A 154 31.79 26.44 -24.94
C GLN A 154 31.74 26.46 -26.47
N SER A 155 30.66 25.98 -27.09
CA SER A 155 30.51 26.04 -28.54
C SER A 155 30.40 27.46 -29.08
N LYS A 156 29.79 28.39 -28.32
CA LYS A 156 29.71 29.82 -28.69
C LYS A 156 31.03 30.56 -28.56
N VAL A 157 31.89 30.18 -27.61
CA VAL A 157 33.23 30.79 -27.44
C VAL A 157 34.22 30.31 -28.51
N ASN A 158 34.04 29.09 -29.02
CA ASN A 158 34.89 28.57 -30.10
C ASN A 158 34.50 29.07 -31.51
N ASP A 159 33.33 29.72 -31.66
CA ASP A 159 32.83 30.26 -32.94
C ASP A 159 33.36 31.68 -33.23
N SER A 160 34.10 32.31 -32.31
CA SER A 160 34.70 33.65 -32.50
C SER A 160 36.17 33.65 -32.92
N ASP A 161 36.85 32.50 -32.92
CA ASP A 161 38.30 32.40 -33.22
C ASP A 161 38.60 31.21 -34.14
N THR A 162 37.96 31.08 -35.30
CA THR A 162 38.54 30.28 -36.40
C THR A 162 38.01 30.75 -37.75
N GLU A 163 38.48 31.90 -38.20
CA GLU A 163 38.51 32.22 -39.62
C GLU A 163 39.72 31.50 -40.23
N ASP A 164 39.42 30.75 -41.30
CA ASP A 164 40.32 30.01 -42.20
C ASP A 164 40.79 28.59 -41.85
N VAL A 165 40.64 27.75 -42.90
CA VAL A 165 41.23 26.43 -43.18
C VAL A 165 40.39 25.20 -42.78
N TYR A 166 39.56 24.70 -43.71
CA TYR A 166 39.64 23.37 -44.37
C TYR A 166 38.32 23.05 -45.13
N PRO A 167 38.31 22.96 -46.48
CA PRO A 167 37.09 22.64 -47.25
C PRO A 167 36.60 21.19 -47.10
N ASP A 168 37.47 20.25 -46.68
CA ASP A 168 37.17 18.82 -46.56
C ASP A 168 36.30 18.47 -45.32
N THR A 169 36.39 19.28 -44.25
CA THR A 169 35.62 19.06 -43.02
C THR A 169 34.20 19.61 -43.14
N VAL A 170 33.99 20.67 -43.94
CA VAL A 170 32.67 21.28 -44.15
C VAL A 170 31.75 20.37 -44.97
N GLU A 171 32.28 19.64 -45.95
CA GLU A 171 31.50 18.63 -46.69
C GLU A 171 31.15 17.42 -45.81
N ALA A 172 32.09 16.94 -44.99
CA ALA A 172 31.82 15.86 -44.04
C ALA A 172 30.76 16.25 -42.99
N LEU A 173 30.81 17.47 -42.44
CA LEU A 173 29.80 17.98 -41.51
C LEU A 173 28.43 18.17 -42.17
N LYS A 174 28.37 18.63 -43.43
CA LYS A 174 27.11 18.73 -44.18
C LYS A 174 26.48 17.36 -44.41
N ASP A 175 27.32 16.35 -44.69
CA ASP A 175 26.87 14.98 -44.92
C ASP A 175 26.38 14.31 -43.62
N GLU A 176 27.00 14.63 -42.48
CA GLU A 176 26.51 14.23 -41.16
C GLU A 176 25.20 14.94 -40.77
N LEU A 177 25.07 16.25 -41.02
CA LEU A 177 23.81 16.96 -40.80
C LEU A 177 22.66 16.42 -41.66
N LEU A 178 22.94 16.07 -42.92
CA LEU A 178 21.96 15.41 -43.80
C LEU A 178 21.55 14.04 -43.26
N LYS A 179 22.52 13.22 -42.79
CA LYS A 179 22.23 11.92 -42.16
C LYS A 179 21.42 12.08 -40.87
N LEU A 180 21.74 13.07 -40.05
CA LEU A 180 21.04 13.34 -38.79
C LEU A 180 19.61 13.83 -39.04
N THR A 181 19.42 14.72 -40.02
CA THR A 181 18.10 15.21 -40.45
C THR A 181 17.23 14.07 -40.98
N LYS A 182 17.80 13.19 -41.81
CA LYS A 182 17.09 12.03 -42.36
C LYS A 182 16.72 11.00 -41.27
N LYS A 183 17.59 10.82 -40.27
CA LYS A 183 17.27 9.99 -39.10
C LYS A 183 16.15 10.61 -38.28
N PHE A 184 16.19 11.92 -38.06
CA PHE A 184 15.16 12.65 -37.32
C PHE A 184 13.78 12.54 -38.00
N GLU A 185 13.70 12.74 -39.32
CA GLU A 185 12.45 12.51 -40.07
C GLU A 185 11.96 11.06 -39.97
N SER A 186 12.87 10.08 -40.05
CA SER A 186 12.49 8.66 -39.94
C SER A 186 11.96 8.31 -38.54
N GLU A 187 12.52 8.93 -37.50
CA GLU A 187 12.14 8.73 -36.10
C GLU A 187 10.83 9.46 -35.78
N GLU A 188 10.61 10.64 -36.36
CA GLU A 188 9.35 11.38 -36.27
C GLU A 188 8.18 10.61 -36.93
N ILE A 189 8.41 10.04 -38.11
CA ILE A 189 7.43 9.19 -38.80
C ILE A 189 7.13 7.94 -37.97
N ALA A 190 8.15 7.29 -37.41
CA ALA A 190 7.98 6.12 -36.53
C ALA A 190 7.16 6.48 -35.30
N HIS A 191 7.48 7.60 -34.63
CA HIS A 191 6.77 8.08 -33.46
C HIS A 191 5.30 8.41 -33.76
N LYS A 192 5.02 9.05 -34.90
CA LYS A 192 3.66 9.34 -35.36
C LYS A 192 2.86 8.06 -35.62
N LYS A 193 3.49 7.06 -36.23
CA LYS A 193 2.86 5.74 -36.46
C LYS A 193 2.56 5.04 -35.15
N THR A 194 3.51 4.99 -34.21
CA THR A 194 3.30 4.38 -32.88
C THR A 194 2.17 5.07 -32.13
N LYS A 195 2.04 6.40 -32.23
CA LYS A 195 0.93 7.15 -31.62
C LYS A 195 -0.42 6.77 -32.22
N GLN A 196 -0.49 6.64 -33.54
CA GLN A 196 -1.69 6.16 -34.23
C GLN A 196 -2.06 4.73 -33.83
N ASP A 197 -1.08 3.82 -33.74
CA ASP A 197 -1.28 2.44 -33.30
C ASP A 197 -1.77 2.37 -31.84
N LEU A 198 -1.30 3.27 -30.98
CA LEU A 198 -1.79 3.39 -29.59
C LEU A 198 -3.25 3.83 -29.53
N GLU A 199 -3.65 4.78 -30.36
CA GLU A 199 -5.04 5.26 -30.44
C GLU A 199 -5.98 4.17 -30.99
N THR A 200 -5.54 3.39 -31.99
CA THR A 200 -6.33 2.27 -32.52
C THR A 200 -6.47 1.16 -31.49
N LEU A 201 -5.39 0.78 -30.79
CA LEU A 201 -5.43 -0.20 -29.69
C LEU A 201 -6.36 0.23 -28.55
N ARG A 202 -6.33 1.53 -28.19
CA ARG A 202 -7.23 2.08 -27.19
C ARG A 202 -8.69 1.95 -27.60
N LYS A 203 -9.02 2.26 -28.86
CA LYS A 203 -10.39 2.09 -29.39
C LYS A 203 -10.83 0.63 -29.39
N GLN A 204 -9.95 -0.28 -29.82
CA GLN A 204 -10.23 -1.72 -29.80
C GLN A 204 -10.48 -2.22 -28.37
N THR A 205 -9.65 -1.80 -27.41
CA THR A 205 -9.79 -2.21 -26.00
C THR A 205 -11.11 -1.70 -25.41
N LEU A 206 -11.50 -0.46 -25.72
CA LEU A 206 -12.77 0.10 -25.30
C LEU A 206 -13.96 -0.68 -25.89
N GLN A 207 -13.91 -1.00 -27.19
CA GLN A 207 -14.94 -1.80 -27.85
C GLN A 207 -15.05 -3.21 -27.24
N THR A 208 -13.91 -3.88 -27.01
CA THR A 208 -13.88 -5.17 -26.36
C THR A 208 -14.50 -5.10 -24.96
N ASN A 209 -14.16 -4.08 -24.17
CA ASN A 209 -14.70 -3.90 -22.83
C ASN A 209 -16.24 -3.73 -22.84
N THR A 210 -16.76 -2.94 -23.79
CA THR A 210 -18.22 -2.78 -23.93
C THR A 210 -18.94 -4.07 -24.32
N GLU A 211 -18.33 -4.92 -25.16
CA GLU A 211 -18.90 -6.23 -25.50
C GLU A 211 -18.83 -7.19 -24.31
N TYR A 212 -17.75 -7.15 -23.51
CA TYR A 212 -17.67 -7.91 -22.25
C TYR A 212 -18.77 -7.51 -21.26
N ASP A 213 -19.02 -6.21 -21.08
CA ASP A 213 -20.10 -5.71 -20.22
C ASP A 213 -21.48 -6.20 -20.70
N ARG A 214 -21.72 -6.15 -22.02
CA ARG A 214 -22.96 -6.62 -22.62
C ARG A 214 -23.18 -8.12 -22.40
N VAL A 215 -22.18 -8.95 -22.68
CA VAL A 215 -22.26 -10.41 -22.46
C VAL A 215 -22.48 -10.71 -20.98
N THR A 216 -21.82 -9.98 -20.08
CA THR A 216 -21.99 -10.15 -18.63
C THR A 216 -23.43 -9.86 -18.21
N GLN A 217 -24.05 -8.81 -18.74
CA GLN A 217 -25.46 -8.51 -18.49
C GLN A 217 -26.41 -9.58 -19.05
N GLU A 218 -26.12 -10.12 -20.23
CA GLU A 218 -26.90 -11.23 -20.80
C GLU A 218 -26.79 -12.50 -19.94
N CYS A 219 -25.58 -12.84 -19.47
CA CYS A 219 -25.36 -13.94 -18.53
C CYS A 219 -26.12 -13.74 -17.21
N GLN A 220 -26.13 -12.54 -16.64
CA GLN A 220 -26.90 -12.22 -15.43
C GLN A 220 -28.40 -12.38 -15.64
N LYS A 221 -28.93 -11.89 -16.78
CA LYS A 221 -30.35 -12.05 -17.13
C LYS A 221 -30.73 -13.52 -17.30
N LEU A 222 -29.87 -14.32 -17.93
CA LEU A 222 -30.05 -15.76 -18.10
C LEU A 222 -30.05 -16.50 -16.75
N GLN A 223 -29.10 -16.17 -15.85
CA GLN A 223 -29.07 -16.73 -14.50
C GLN A 223 -30.33 -16.40 -13.71
N TYR A 224 -30.81 -15.16 -13.76
CA TYR A 224 -32.05 -14.77 -13.10
C TYR A 224 -33.27 -15.54 -13.64
N ARG A 225 -33.36 -15.71 -14.97
CA ARG A 225 -34.42 -16.51 -15.59
C ARG A 225 -34.37 -17.98 -15.18
N LEU A 226 -33.17 -18.58 -15.14
CA LEU A 226 -32.97 -19.95 -14.67
C LEU A 226 -33.41 -20.11 -13.21
N GLN A 227 -33.02 -19.19 -12.35
CA GLN A 227 -33.41 -19.20 -10.94
C GLN A 227 -34.93 -19.09 -10.75
N MET A 228 -35.59 -18.22 -11.52
CA MET A 228 -37.06 -18.11 -11.50
C MET A 228 -37.77 -19.37 -12.01
N LEU A 229 -37.21 -20.02 -13.03
CA LEU A 229 -37.73 -21.30 -13.54
C LEU A 229 -37.58 -22.41 -12.49
N GLU A 230 -36.41 -22.53 -11.85
CA GLU A 230 -36.18 -23.47 -10.74
C GLU A 230 -37.16 -23.24 -9.58
N SER A 231 -37.39 -21.99 -9.15
CA SER A 231 -38.36 -21.67 -8.11
C SER A 231 -39.81 -21.99 -8.51
N SER A 232 -40.16 -21.82 -9.78
CA SER A 232 -41.51 -22.17 -10.29
C SER A 232 -41.73 -23.68 -10.37
N SER A 233 -40.69 -24.45 -10.69
CA SER A 233 -40.73 -25.90 -10.77
C SER A 233 -40.82 -26.59 -9.40
N THR A 234 -40.22 -25.98 -8.38
CA THR A 234 -40.31 -26.44 -6.99
C THR A 234 -41.68 -26.13 -6.38
N SER A 235 -42.29 -24.99 -6.72
CA SER A 235 -43.67 -24.68 -6.34
C SER A 235 -44.70 -25.64 -6.94
N LYS A 236 -44.56 -26.04 -8.22
CA LYS A 236 -45.48 -27.00 -8.87
C LYS A 236 -45.37 -28.46 -8.41
N LYS A 237 -44.32 -28.82 -7.66
CA LYS A 237 -44.15 -30.16 -7.06
C LYS A 237 -44.70 -30.24 -5.63
N ALA A 238 -45.10 -29.12 -5.04
CA ALA A 238 -45.54 -29.01 -3.66
C ALA A 238 -47.08 -28.90 -3.50
N ASP A 239 -47.81 -28.76 -4.61
CA ASP A 239 -49.27 -28.96 -4.72
C ASP A 239 -49.57 -30.34 -5.31
#